data_AF-A0A8T3C7Y4-F1
#
_entry.id   AF-A0A8T3C7Y4-F1
#
_cell.length_a   1.000
_cell.length_b   1.000
_cell.length_c   1.000
_cell.angle_alpha   90.00
_cell.angle_beta   90.00
_cell.angle_gamma   90.00
#
_symmetry.space_group_name_H-M   'P 1'
#
loop_
_entity.id
_entity.type
_entity.pdbx_description
1 polymer ?
#
loop_
_entity_poly.entity_id
_entity_poly.type
_entity_poly.pdbx_seq_one_letter_code
_entity_poly.pdbx_strand_id
1 'polypeptide(L)'
;MELLFLILEVTLVRVPRSENGRADALAKLAKELADLTVNLLSIIVQYQQTLCLAVLSSPNQTLAVFVVEETLDWRVPFIEYLKHGRLQDDRSLATQIRNRVLSFSYVNETLDRHSFD
;
A
#
# COMPACT_ATOMS: atom_id res chain seq x y z
N MET A 1 -29.30 -1.88 14.64
CA MET A 1 -30.32 -2.85 15.03
C MET A 1 -31.10 -3.40 13.83
N GLU A 2 -31.21 -2.64 12.73
CA GLU A 2 -31.80 -3.06 11.44
C GLU A 2 -31.40 -4.49 11.01
N LEU A 3 -30.12 -4.85 11.10
CA LEU A 3 -29.62 -6.17 10.68
C LEU A 3 -30.08 -7.35 11.56
N LEU A 4 -30.45 -7.10 12.81
CA LEU A 4 -30.88 -8.18 13.71
C LEU A 4 -32.27 -8.70 13.33
N PHE A 5 -33.10 -7.88 12.70
CA PHE A 5 -34.43 -8.28 12.21
C PHE A 5 -34.36 -9.28 11.06
N LEU A 6 -33.20 -9.43 10.41
CA LEU A 6 -32.98 -10.39 9.33
C LEU A 6 -32.63 -11.79 9.85
N ILE A 7 -32.35 -11.93 11.15
CA ILE A 7 -31.97 -13.19 11.76
C ILE A 7 -33.14 -13.67 12.63
N LEU A 8 -33.64 -14.88 12.34
CA LEU A 8 -34.87 -15.42 12.92
C LEU A 8 -34.80 -15.57 14.45
N GLU A 9 -33.62 -15.93 14.99
CA GLU A 9 -33.36 -15.97 16.43
C GLU A 9 -31.95 -15.41 16.72
N VAL A 10 -31.88 -14.41 17.58
CA VAL A 10 -30.63 -13.82 18.06
C VAL A 10 -30.65 -13.74 19.57
N THR A 11 -29.53 -14.12 20.18
CA THR A 11 -29.26 -13.88 21.59
C THR A 11 -28.01 -13.00 21.74
N LEU A 12 -28.08 -12.03 22.65
CA LEU A 12 -26.95 -11.18 23.00
C LEU A 12 -26.61 -11.42 24.46
N VAL A 13 -25.37 -11.83 24.71
CA VAL A 13 -24.88 -12.12 26.05
C VAL A 13 -23.68 -11.24 26.33
N ARG A 14 -23.63 -10.69 27.55
CA ARG A 14 -22.47 -9.95 28.04
C ARG A 14 -21.45 -10.95 28.57
N VAL A 15 -20.26 -10.97 27.95
CA VAL A 15 -19.12 -11.77 28.41
C VAL A 15 -18.03 -10.89 29.02
N PRO A 16 -17.27 -11.39 30.01
CA PRO A 16 -16.09 -10.71 30.53
C PRO A 16 -15.05 -10.45 29.44
N ARG A 17 -14.30 -9.36 29.56
CA ARG A 17 -13.28 -8.98 28.57
C ARG A 17 -12.17 -10.03 28.42
N SER A 18 -11.85 -10.74 29.50
CA SER A 18 -10.89 -11.86 29.49
C SER A 18 -11.31 -12.98 28.53
N GLU A 19 -12.61 -13.19 28.34
CA GLU A 19 -13.15 -14.24 27.46
C GLU A 19 -13.32 -13.74 26.01
N ASN A 20 -13.48 -12.43 25.81
CA ASN A 20 -13.55 -11.80 24.48
C ASN A 20 -12.17 -11.49 23.86
N GLY A 21 -11.09 -12.05 24.40
CA GLY A 21 -9.71 -11.69 24.04
C GLY A 21 -9.39 -11.83 22.54
N ARG A 22 -10.00 -12.79 21.84
CA ARG A 22 -9.79 -12.98 20.40
C ARG A 22 -10.36 -11.83 19.57
N ALA A 23 -11.61 -11.43 19.83
CA ALA A 23 -12.22 -10.32 19.12
C ALA A 23 -11.50 -9.01 19.41
N ASP A 24 -11.08 -8.80 20.66
CA ASP A 24 -10.27 -7.65 21.07
C ASP A 24 -8.91 -7.61 20.34
N ALA A 25 -8.23 -8.75 20.20
CA ALA A 25 -6.96 -8.85 19.47
C ALA A 25 -7.15 -8.53 17.98
N LEU A 26 -8.21 -9.05 17.36
CA LEU A 26 -8.54 -8.76 15.96
C LEU A 26 -8.87 -7.29 15.74
N ALA A 27 -9.65 -6.68 16.64
CA ALA A 27 -9.98 -5.26 16.57
C ALA A 27 -8.73 -4.37 16.69
N LYS A 28 -7.79 -4.73 17.58
CA LYS A 28 -6.49 -4.05 17.69
C LYS A 28 -5.67 -4.20 16.41
N LEU A 29 -5.55 -5.42 15.89
CA LEU A 29 -4.82 -5.66 14.64
C LEU A 29 -5.43 -4.88 13.47
N ALA A 30 -6.75 -4.87 13.34
CA ALA A 30 -7.44 -4.09 12.31
C ALA A 30 -7.17 -2.59 12.45
N LYS A 31 -7.09 -2.07 13.69
CA LYS A 31 -6.71 -0.67 13.95
C LYS A 31 -5.28 -0.38 13.47
N GLU A 32 -4.31 -1.20 13.87
CA GLU A 32 -2.91 -1.03 13.44
C GLU A 32 -2.76 -1.11 11.91
N LEU A 33 -3.52 -2.00 11.26
CA LEU A 33 -3.54 -2.09 9.79
C LEU A 33 -4.25 -0.92 9.13
N ALA A 34 -5.31 -0.38 9.73
CA ALA A 34 -5.99 0.81 9.22
C ALA A 34 -5.07 2.04 9.30
N ASP A 35 -4.28 2.15 10.36
CA ASP A 35 -3.29 3.21 10.55
C ASP A 35 -2.11 3.09 9.56
N LEU A 36 -1.82 1.88 9.05
CA LEU A 36 -0.81 1.63 8.00
C LEU A 36 -1.17 2.29 6.67
N THR A 37 -2.46 2.51 6.39
CA THR A 37 -2.91 3.22 5.19
C THR A 37 -2.56 4.70 5.21
N VAL A 38 -2.37 5.29 6.41
CA VAL A 38 -1.96 6.69 6.60
C VAL A 38 -0.44 6.81 6.67
N ASN A 39 0.23 5.81 7.24
CA ASN A 39 1.68 5.72 7.27
C ASN A 39 2.14 4.65 6.29
N LEU A 40 2.23 5.01 5.01
CA LEU A 40 3.17 4.38 4.08
C LEU A 40 4.48 4.21 4.84
N LEU A 41 4.76 2.99 5.32
CA LEU A 41 5.98 2.64 6.01
C LEU A 41 7.12 3.20 5.16
N SER A 42 7.75 4.27 5.63
CA SER A 42 9.00 4.75 5.05
C SER A 42 10.04 3.70 5.40
N ILE A 43 10.06 2.60 4.65
CA ILE A 43 11.14 1.63 4.68
C ILE A 43 12.31 2.37 4.06
N ILE A 44 13.06 3.08 4.90
CA ILE A 44 14.36 3.63 4.52
C ILE A 44 15.27 2.40 4.43
N VAL A 45 15.39 1.85 3.23
CA VAL A 45 16.38 0.81 2.96
C VAL A 45 17.75 1.46 3.01
N GLN A 46 18.38 1.46 4.19
CA GLN A 46 19.71 2.06 4.36
C GLN A 46 20.80 1.30 3.61
N TYR A 47 20.58 0.01 3.32
CA TYR A 47 21.49 -0.84 2.56
C TYR A 47 20.70 -1.80 1.66
N GLN A 48 20.72 -1.56 0.35
CA GLN A 48 20.43 -2.61 -0.64
C GLN A 48 21.74 -3.34 -0.94
N GLN A 49 21.92 -4.51 -0.35
CA GLN A 49 22.96 -5.43 -0.80
C GLN A 49 22.31 -6.41 -1.76
N THR A 50 22.61 -6.27 -3.05
CA THR A 50 22.21 -7.23 -4.07
C THR A 50 22.95 -8.53 -3.79
N LEU A 51 22.33 -9.44 -3.06
CA LEU A 51 22.84 -10.81 -2.99
C LEU A 51 22.60 -11.41 -4.37
N CYS A 52 23.68 -11.74 -5.09
CA CYS A 52 23.61 -12.60 -6.27
C CYS A 52 22.73 -13.80 -5.93
N LEU A 53 21.81 -14.13 -6.83
CA LEU A 53 20.87 -15.24 -6.71
C LEU A 53 21.64 -16.55 -6.52
N ALA A 54 21.98 -16.87 -5.27
CA ALA A 54 22.34 -18.21 -4.89
C ALA A 54 21.06 -19.02 -5.04
N VAL A 55 21.01 -19.84 -6.08
CA VAL A 55 19.94 -20.82 -6.32
C VAL A 55 19.88 -21.73 -5.09
N LEU A 56 19.03 -21.37 -4.13
CA LEU A 56 18.68 -22.24 -3.02
C LEU A 56 17.73 -23.29 -3.57
N SER A 57 18.30 -24.32 -4.18
CA SER A 57 17.58 -25.54 -4.53
C SER A 57 17.24 -26.27 -3.23
N SER A 58 16.10 -25.92 -2.64
CA SER A 58 15.45 -26.71 -1.59
C SER A 58 14.07 -27.14 -2.12
N PRO A 59 13.80 -28.44 -2.28
CA PRO A 59 12.69 -28.91 -3.10
C PRO A 59 11.32 -28.89 -2.41
N ASN A 60 11.06 -28.04 -1.40
CA ASN A 60 9.79 -28.12 -0.66
C ASN A 60 9.26 -26.82 -0.01
N GLN A 61 9.66 -25.63 -0.49
CA GLN A 61 8.94 -24.41 -0.13
C GLN A 61 8.24 -23.82 -1.34
N THR A 62 6.95 -24.14 -1.49
CA THR A 62 6.05 -23.39 -2.35
C THR A 62 5.84 -22.00 -1.72
N LEU A 63 6.85 -21.14 -1.84
CA LEU A 63 6.64 -19.71 -1.75
C LEU A 63 5.79 -19.36 -2.96
N ALA A 64 4.53 -18.99 -2.74
CA ALA A 64 3.71 -18.38 -3.77
C ALA A 64 4.35 -17.03 -4.13
N VAL A 65 5.31 -17.08 -5.04
CA VAL A 65 5.87 -15.90 -5.69
C VAL A 65 4.71 -15.33 -6.49
N PHE A 66 4.07 -14.30 -5.94
CA PHE A 66 3.22 -13.44 -6.75
C PHE A 66 4.13 -12.90 -7.85
N VAL A 67 3.86 -13.29 -9.09
CA VAL A 67 4.38 -12.59 -10.24
C VAL A 67 3.75 -11.21 -10.16
N VAL A 68 4.49 -10.26 -9.57
CA VAL A 68 4.17 -8.85 -9.70
C VAL A 68 4.37 -8.58 -11.18
N GLU A 69 3.24 -8.44 -11.88
CA GLU A 69 3.17 -7.93 -13.25
C GLU A 69 4.19 -6.79 -13.38
N GLU A 70 5.06 -6.85 -14.39
CA GLU A 70 6.12 -5.88 -14.66
C GLU A 70 5.65 -4.49 -14.21
N THR A 71 6.13 -4.04 -13.05
CA THR A 71 5.68 -2.77 -12.50
C THR A 71 6.16 -1.72 -13.47
N LEU A 72 5.25 -1.25 -14.33
CA LEU A 72 5.46 -0.08 -15.16
C LEU A 72 6.12 0.97 -14.27
N ASP A 73 7.28 1.46 -14.69
CA ASP A 73 8.06 2.40 -13.90
C ASP A 73 7.12 3.50 -13.42
N TRP A 74 6.94 3.57 -12.10
CA TRP A 74 5.96 4.46 -11.46
C TRP A 74 6.24 5.92 -11.80
N ARG A 75 7.45 6.25 -12.28
CA ARG A 75 7.87 7.57 -12.73
C ARG A 75 7.24 7.98 -14.06
N VAL A 76 6.83 7.03 -14.90
CA VAL A 76 6.35 7.27 -16.27
C VAL A 76 5.23 8.32 -16.33
N PRO A 77 4.17 8.25 -15.50
CA PRO A 77 3.09 9.26 -15.54
C PRO A 77 3.57 10.66 -15.16
N PHE A 78 4.56 10.76 -14.26
CA PHE A 78 5.13 12.04 -13.83
C PHE A 78 6.02 12.65 -14.92
N ILE A 79 6.86 11.83 -15.54
CA ILE A 79 7.73 12.25 -16.65
C ILE A 79 6.89 12.67 -17.84
N GLU A 80 5.87 11.89 -18.21
CA GLU A 80 5.01 12.21 -19.35
C GLU A 80 4.25 13.52 -19.14
N TYR A 81 3.77 13.75 -17.92
CA TYR A 81 3.11 15.00 -17.57
C TYR A 81 4.07 16.20 -17.57
N LEU A 82 5.26 16.07 -16.97
CA LEU A 82 6.25 17.15 -16.91
C LEU A 82 6.87 17.47 -18.28
N LYS A 83 7.04 16.47 -19.15
CA LYS A 83 7.65 16.62 -20.49
C LYS A 83 6.64 17.04 -21.55
N HIS A 84 5.42 16.48 -21.53
CA HIS A 84 4.44 16.65 -22.61
C HIS A 84 3.12 17.29 -22.16
N GLY A 85 2.91 17.54 -20.87
CA GLY A 85 1.64 18.05 -20.34
C GLY A 85 0.47 17.08 -20.42
N ARG A 86 0.73 15.79 -20.72
CA ARG A 86 -0.30 14.76 -20.89
C ARG A 86 -0.74 14.20 -19.54
N LEU A 87 -2.05 14.03 -19.38
CA LEU A 87 -2.69 13.40 -18.22
C LEU A 87 -3.54 12.25 -18.69
N GLN A 88 -3.73 11.26 -17.82
CA GLN A 88 -4.65 10.16 -18.07
C GLN A 88 -6.10 10.65 -18.14
N ASP A 89 -6.95 9.94 -18.89
CA ASP A 89 -8.37 10.28 -19.05
C ASP A 89 -9.17 10.15 -17.76
N ASP A 90 -8.74 9.29 -16.83
CA ASP A 90 -9.34 9.20 -15.52
C ASP A 90 -9.05 10.47 -14.70
N ARG A 91 -10.12 11.21 -14.42
CA ARG A 91 -10.10 12.45 -13.65
C ARG A 91 -9.47 12.28 -12.26
N SER A 92 -9.67 11.13 -11.61
CA SER A 92 -9.10 10.86 -10.29
C SER A 92 -7.59 10.74 -10.37
N LEU A 93 -7.10 9.88 -11.27
CA LEU A 93 -5.67 9.66 -11.50
C LEU A 93 -4.98 10.93 -11.99
N ALA A 94 -5.61 11.68 -12.89
CA ALA A 94 -5.13 12.98 -13.35
C ALA A 94 -4.94 13.98 -12.20
N THR A 95 -5.89 14.04 -11.27
CA THR A 95 -5.81 14.93 -10.11
C THR A 95 -4.69 14.50 -9.15
N GLN A 96 -4.54 13.19 -8.92
CA GLN A 96 -3.46 12.65 -8.09
C GLN A 96 -2.07 12.95 -8.68
N ILE A 97 -1.90 12.78 -9.98
CA ILE A 97 -0.65 13.11 -10.69
C ILE A 97 -0.37 14.60 -10.54
N ARG A 98 -1.33 15.48 -10.84
CA ARG A 98 -1.15 16.94 -10.69
C ARG A 98 -0.67 17.34 -9.29
N ASN A 99 -1.31 16.82 -8.26
CA ASN A 99 -0.97 17.16 -6.87
C ASN A 99 0.43 16.66 -6.49
N ARG A 100 0.77 15.43 -6.89
CA ARG A 100 2.07 14.82 -6.57
C ARG A 100 3.21 15.41 -7.37
N VAL A 101 2.99 15.80 -8.63
CA VAL A 101 4.00 16.42 -9.50
C VAL A 101 4.58 17.69 -8.90
N LEU A 102 3.81 18.44 -8.09
CA LEU A 102 4.31 19.63 -7.39
C LEU A 102 5.52 19.36 -6.48
N SER A 103 5.74 18.09 -6.09
CA SER A 103 6.89 17.67 -5.30
C SER A 103 8.08 17.23 -6.15
N PHE A 104 8.01 17.32 -7.48
CA PHE A 104 9.05 16.83 -8.38
C PHE A 104 9.44 17.86 -9.45
N SER A 105 10.69 17.79 -9.88
CA SER A 105 11.22 18.52 -11.03
C SER A 105 11.84 17.56 -12.04
N TYR A 106 11.60 17.79 -13.33
CA TYR A 106 12.23 17.05 -14.41
C TYR A 106 13.28 17.91 -15.11
N VAL A 107 14.56 17.61 -14.91
CA VAL A 107 15.69 18.36 -15.46
C VAL A 107 16.73 17.38 -15.99
N ASN A 108 17.28 17.65 -17.18
CA ASN A 108 18.33 16.81 -17.80
C ASN A 108 17.97 15.31 -17.85
N GLU A 109 16.75 14.99 -18.28
CA GLU A 109 16.20 13.63 -18.34
C GLU A 109 16.17 12.89 -16.98
N THR A 110 16.25 13.62 -15.86
CA THR A 110 16.21 13.08 -14.50
C THR A 110 15.02 13.67 -13.73
N LEU A 111 14.33 12.83 -12.97
CA LEU A 111 13.20 13.22 -12.12
C LEU A 111 13.69 13.32 -10.67
N ASP A 112 13.76 14.54 -10.14
CA ASP A 112 14.21 14.83 -8.79
C ASP A 112 13.01 15.17 -7.90
N ARG A 113 13.09 14.81 -6.61
CA ARG A 113 12.07 15.16 -5.61
C ARG A 113 12.54 16.36 -4.80
N HIS A 114 11.66 17.33 -4.60
CA HIS A 114 11.90 18.43 -3.67
C HIS A 114 11.89 17.90 -2.24
N SER A 115 12.99 18.12 -1.51
CA SER A 115 13.00 18.02 -0.05
C SER A 115 12.23 19.22 0.51
N PHE A 116 11.29 18.99 1.41
CA PHE A 116 10.68 20.06 2.19
C PHE A 116 11.69 20.47 3.26
N ASP A 117 12.24 21.68 3.16
CA ASP A 117 12.94 22.37 4.26
C ASP A 117 11.93 22.92 5.29
#